data_AF-A0A1L9X058-F1
#
_entry.id   AF-A0A1L9X058-F1
#
_cell.length_a   1.000
_cell.length_b   1.000
_cell.length_c   1.000
_cell.angle_alpha   90.00
_cell.angle_beta   90.00
_cell.angle_gamma   90.00
#
_symmetry.space_group_name_H-M   'P 1'
#
loop_
_entity.id
_entity.type
_entity.pdbx_description
1 polymer ?
#
loop_
_entity_poly.entity_id
_entity_poly.type
_entity_poly.pdbx_seq_one_letter_code
_entity_poly.pdbx_strand_id
1 'polypeptide(L)'
;MSQSTGFPILRPAYILKFEVGQGQPVGPTSSGSTFIHYTSPGGTITTVEGFSPRINAQVVVAGDWLYFDPDQQHTRMNVHGIARTTEDEGIKFNYSGVSTVSEDLAAIFQGQPKTVAFGQSTMSMAFEVGSPRIKALENSNWVGNGRFKLEGDKLWVEVRIAQVVASQDMD
;
A
#
# COMPACT_ATOMS: atom_id res chain seq x y z
N MET A 1 -0.07 9.62 -24.09
CA MET A 1 -0.65 10.91 -23.65
C MET A 1 0.49 11.90 -23.56
N SER A 2 0.40 13.06 -24.21
CA SER A 2 1.36 14.15 -23.98
C SER A 2 1.23 14.61 -22.53
N GLN A 3 2.36 14.77 -21.84
CA GLN A 3 2.36 15.26 -20.47
C GLN A 3 1.85 16.71 -20.46
N SER A 4 0.87 17.01 -19.62
CA SER A 4 0.42 18.38 -19.37
C SER A 4 1.50 19.13 -18.60
N THR A 5 1.86 20.33 -19.06
CA THR A 5 2.92 21.14 -18.46
C THR A 5 2.55 21.56 -17.04
N GLY A 6 3.55 21.64 -16.16
CA GLY A 6 3.35 22.10 -14.77
C GLY A 6 2.80 21.04 -13.80
N PHE A 7 2.34 19.88 -14.28
CA PHE A 7 1.88 18.78 -13.42
C PHE A 7 3.01 17.86 -12.98
N PRO A 8 2.98 17.32 -11.75
CA PRO A 8 3.97 16.34 -11.32
C PRO A 8 3.82 15.03 -12.12
N ILE A 9 4.92 14.29 -12.22
CA ILE A 9 4.94 12.95 -12.82
C ILE A 9 5.12 11.87 -11.77
N LEU A 10 4.68 10.67 -12.10
CA LEU A 10 4.86 9.48 -11.28
C LEU A 10 5.99 8.64 -11.84
N ARG A 11 7.05 8.46 -11.06
CA ARG A 11 8.19 7.60 -11.38
C ARG A 11 8.05 6.27 -10.64
N PRO A 12 7.84 5.12 -11.32
CA PRO A 12 7.78 3.81 -10.68
C PRO A 12 9.02 3.55 -9.81
N ALA A 13 8.83 3.02 -8.61
CA ALA A 13 9.89 2.95 -7.61
C ALA A 13 9.98 1.60 -6.87
N TYR A 14 8.90 1.20 -6.20
CA TYR A 14 8.92 0.04 -5.32
C TYR A 14 7.68 -0.84 -5.51
N ILE A 15 7.79 -2.08 -5.06
CA ILE A 15 6.69 -3.02 -4.91
C ILE A 15 6.66 -3.43 -3.44
N LEU A 16 5.57 -3.08 -2.75
CA LEU A 16 5.25 -3.61 -1.43
C LEU A 16 4.29 -4.79 -1.64
N LYS A 17 4.62 -5.94 -1.07
CA LYS A 17 3.74 -7.12 -1.10
C LYS A 17 3.70 -7.73 0.28
N PHE A 18 2.51 -7.90 0.86
CA PHE A 18 2.37 -8.50 2.18
C PHE A 18 1.14 -9.40 2.28
N GLU A 19 1.24 -10.41 3.12
CA GLU A 19 0.21 -11.42 3.32
C GLU A 19 -0.97 -10.82 4.08
N VAL A 20 -2.19 -11.11 3.63
CA VAL A 20 -3.41 -10.81 4.38
C VAL A 20 -3.55 -11.88 5.45
N GLY A 21 -3.38 -11.48 6.69
CA GLY A 21 -3.55 -12.34 7.86
C GLY A 21 -4.98 -12.36 8.38
N GLN A 22 -5.10 -12.64 9.67
CA GLN A 22 -6.39 -12.79 10.32
C GLN A 22 -7.11 -11.45 10.46
N GLY A 23 -8.38 -11.43 10.03
CA GLY A 23 -9.29 -10.33 10.29
C GLY A 23 -9.83 -10.37 11.73
N GLN A 24 -9.91 -9.21 12.36
CA GLN A 24 -10.43 -8.97 13.70
C GLN A 24 -11.58 -7.95 13.58
N PRO A 25 -12.82 -8.40 13.35
CA PRO A 25 -13.95 -7.50 13.19
C PRO A 25 -14.24 -6.77 14.51
N VAL A 26 -14.28 -5.44 14.46
CA VAL A 26 -14.74 -4.59 15.57
C VAL A 26 -16.21 -4.24 15.39
N GLY A 27 -16.64 -4.05 14.14
CA GLY A 27 -18.02 -3.75 13.80
C GLY A 27 -18.29 -2.25 13.60
N PRO A 28 -19.57 -1.82 13.67
CA PRO A 28 -19.94 -0.42 13.48
C PRO A 28 -19.31 0.50 14.51
N THR A 29 -18.77 1.63 14.05
CA THR A 29 -18.19 2.69 14.90
C THR A 29 -19.17 3.85 15.07
N SER A 30 -18.84 4.80 15.95
CA SER A 30 -19.62 6.03 16.14
C SER A 30 -19.72 6.92 14.90
N SER A 31 -18.83 6.74 13.90
CA SER A 31 -18.89 7.44 12.61
C SER A 31 -19.83 6.76 11.61
N GLY A 32 -20.46 5.64 11.97
CA GLY A 32 -21.28 4.81 11.07
C GLY A 32 -20.47 3.88 10.16
N SER A 33 -19.14 3.97 10.18
CA SER A 33 -18.26 3.07 9.44
C SER A 33 -18.22 1.68 10.08
N THR A 34 -17.96 0.64 9.30
CA THR A 34 -17.65 -0.69 9.85
C THR A 34 -16.14 -0.86 9.92
N PHE A 35 -15.60 -1.18 11.09
CA PHE A 35 -14.16 -1.33 11.31
C PHE A 35 -13.77 -2.82 11.42
N ILE A 36 -12.73 -3.20 10.68
CA ILE A 36 -12.04 -4.49 10.79
C ILE A 36 -10.53 -4.23 10.80
N HIS A 37 -9.83 -4.83 11.76
CA HIS A 37 -8.37 -4.84 11.74
C HIS A 37 -7.85 -6.12 11.09
N TYR A 38 -6.95 -6.01 10.11
CA TYR A 38 -6.25 -7.17 9.55
C TYR A 38 -4.80 -7.18 10.01
N THR A 39 -4.32 -8.34 10.47
CA THR A 39 -2.88 -8.55 10.65
C THR A 39 -2.21 -8.86 9.32
N SER A 40 -0.92 -8.57 9.20
CA SER A 40 -0.12 -8.94 8.05
C SER A 40 1.24 -9.46 8.53
N PRO A 41 1.41 -10.80 8.61
CA PRO A 41 2.53 -11.42 9.33
C PRO A 41 3.86 -11.37 8.57
N GLY A 42 3.86 -10.99 7.29
CA GLY A 42 5.07 -10.97 6.50
C GLY A 42 4.86 -10.42 5.09
N GLY A 43 5.95 -10.22 4.38
CA GLY A 43 5.95 -9.58 3.08
C GLY A 43 7.32 -9.04 2.69
N THR A 44 7.36 -8.32 1.58
CA THR A 44 8.58 -7.77 0.99
C THR A 44 8.36 -6.33 0.53
N ILE A 45 9.42 -5.53 0.56
CA ILE A 45 9.54 -4.29 -0.21
C ILE A 45 10.74 -4.44 -1.16
N THR A 46 10.50 -4.27 -2.46
CA THR A 46 11.53 -4.44 -3.49
C THR A 46 11.55 -3.27 -4.46
N THR A 47 12.72 -2.92 -4.98
CA THR A 47 12.88 -1.86 -5.99
C THR A 47 12.59 -2.37 -7.40
N VAL A 48 11.90 -1.56 -8.20
CA VAL A 48 11.69 -1.85 -9.63
C VAL A 48 12.97 -1.59 -10.45
N GLU A 49 13.04 -2.14 -11.66
CA GLU A 49 14.14 -1.85 -12.58
C GLU A 49 14.25 -0.34 -12.87
N GLY A 50 15.46 0.19 -12.93
CA GLY A 50 15.71 1.62 -13.22
C GLY A 50 15.55 2.60 -12.06
N PHE A 51 15.09 2.16 -10.87
CA PHE A 51 14.96 3.04 -9.70
C PHE A 51 16.10 2.89 -8.67
N SER A 52 16.41 3.98 -7.96
CA SER A 52 17.40 4.05 -6.88
C SER A 52 16.88 4.99 -5.76
N PRO A 53 17.13 4.72 -4.46
CA PRO A 53 17.98 3.64 -3.92
C PRO A 53 17.39 2.24 -4.10
N ARG A 54 18.27 1.25 -4.25
CA ARG A 54 17.90 -0.16 -4.25
C ARG A 54 17.64 -0.61 -2.82
N ILE A 55 16.46 -1.21 -2.61
CA ILE A 55 16.04 -1.84 -1.38
C ILE A 55 15.53 -3.26 -1.68
N ASN A 56 15.91 -4.18 -0.79
CA ASN A 56 15.31 -5.49 -0.66
C ASN A 56 15.06 -5.69 0.83
N ALA A 57 13.79 -5.61 1.23
CA ALA A 57 13.42 -5.62 2.63
C ALA A 57 12.31 -6.63 2.90
N GLN A 58 12.36 -7.24 4.09
CA GLN A 58 11.30 -8.09 4.61
C GLN A 58 10.39 -7.30 5.54
N VAL A 59 9.09 -7.40 5.33
CA VAL A 59 8.09 -6.89 6.26
C VAL A 59 8.09 -7.79 7.49
N VAL A 60 8.37 -7.21 8.65
CA VAL A 60 8.41 -7.91 9.95
C VAL A 60 7.02 -7.98 10.56
N VAL A 61 6.27 -6.88 10.44
CA VAL A 61 4.89 -6.76 10.92
C VAL A 61 4.19 -5.66 10.13
N ALA A 62 2.94 -5.89 9.78
CA ALA A 62 2.04 -4.83 9.33
C ALA A 62 0.61 -5.13 9.78
N GLY A 63 -0.24 -4.12 9.67
CA GLY A 63 -1.67 -4.27 9.86
C GLY A 63 -2.44 -3.17 9.15
N ASP A 64 -3.69 -3.47 8.80
CA ASP A 64 -4.63 -2.54 8.19
C ASP A 64 -5.77 -2.23 9.17
N TRP A 65 -5.93 -0.96 9.50
CA TRP A 65 -7.09 -0.45 10.20
C TRP A 65 -8.16 -0.09 9.18
N LEU A 66 -8.79 -1.12 8.62
CA LEU A 66 -9.67 -1.00 7.47
C LEU A 66 -11.08 -0.58 7.89
N TYR A 67 -11.57 0.49 7.29
CA TYR A 67 -12.95 0.94 7.48
C TYR A 67 -13.75 0.73 6.20
N PHE A 68 -15.00 0.32 6.33
CA PHE A 68 -16.01 0.44 5.29
C PHE A 68 -16.81 1.70 5.54
N ASP A 69 -17.03 2.50 4.50
CA ASP A 69 -17.91 3.65 4.57
C ASP A 69 -19.35 3.21 4.90
N PRO A 70 -20.19 4.10 5.48
CA PRO A 70 -21.57 3.76 5.83
C PRO A 70 -22.41 3.24 4.65
N ASP A 71 -22.11 3.66 3.42
CA ASP A 71 -22.78 3.19 2.20
C ASP A 71 -22.26 1.83 1.70
N GLN A 72 -21.19 1.30 2.31
CA GLN A 72 -20.50 0.07 1.94
C GLN A 72 -19.89 0.08 0.52
N GLN A 73 -19.83 1.23 -0.14
CA GLN A 73 -19.34 1.37 -1.52
C GLN A 73 -17.83 1.57 -1.58
N HIS A 74 -17.22 1.99 -0.47
CA HIS A 74 -15.78 2.24 -0.39
C HIS A 74 -15.18 1.68 0.89
N THR A 75 -13.91 1.30 0.79
CA THR A 75 -13.06 1.07 1.96
C THR A 75 -12.05 2.18 2.13
N ARG A 76 -11.70 2.45 3.39
CA ARG A 76 -10.64 3.36 3.82
C ARG A 76 -9.53 2.52 4.45
N MET A 77 -8.47 2.32 3.67
CA MET A 77 -7.28 1.60 4.13
C MET A 77 -6.47 2.53 5.04
N ASN A 78 -5.93 1.98 6.11
CA ASN A 78 -5.00 2.67 6.98
C ASN A 78 -3.95 1.67 7.48
N VAL A 79 -2.91 1.50 6.69
CA VAL A 79 -1.88 0.50 6.93
C VAL A 79 -0.68 1.10 7.62
N HIS A 80 -0.18 0.36 8.60
CA HIS A 80 1.08 0.64 9.28
C HIS A 80 1.94 -0.62 9.29
N GLY A 81 3.24 -0.48 9.08
CA GLY A 81 4.15 -1.60 9.13
C GLY A 81 5.61 -1.24 9.32
N ILE A 82 6.39 -2.27 9.62
CA ILE A 82 7.83 -2.21 9.82
C ILE A 82 8.47 -3.25 8.91
N ALA A 83 9.52 -2.85 8.20
CA ALA A 83 10.36 -3.71 7.39
C ALA A 83 11.85 -3.56 7.74
N ARG A 84 12.63 -4.55 7.35
CA ARG A 84 14.09 -4.61 7.53
C ARG A 84 14.77 -4.95 6.21
N THR A 85 15.75 -4.15 5.80
CA THR A 85 16.56 -4.45 4.61
C THR A 85 17.49 -5.65 4.86
N THR A 86 18.09 -6.20 3.80
CA THR A 86 19.18 -7.18 3.89
C THR A 86 20.41 -6.65 4.63
N GLU A 87 20.55 -5.33 4.73
CA GLU A 87 21.59 -4.64 5.50
C GLU A 87 21.15 -4.30 6.95
N ASP A 88 20.02 -4.85 7.40
CA ASP A 88 19.39 -4.62 8.72
C ASP A 88 18.98 -3.16 9.00
N GLU A 89 18.68 -2.39 7.95
CA GLU A 89 18.15 -1.04 8.13
C GLU A 89 16.64 -1.08 8.36
N GLY A 90 16.17 -0.35 9.38
CA GLY A 90 14.76 -0.22 9.70
C GLY A 90 14.01 0.72 8.74
N ILE A 91 12.88 0.26 8.25
CA ILE A 91 11.92 1.05 7.46
C ILE A 91 10.57 0.97 8.15
N LYS A 92 10.06 2.10 8.66
CA LYS A 92 8.63 2.23 8.96
C LYS A 92 7.94 2.69 7.69
N PHE A 93 6.83 2.05 7.36
CA PHE A 93 5.96 2.49 6.29
C PHE A 93 4.53 2.63 6.80
N ASN A 94 3.80 3.56 6.22
CA ASN A 94 2.36 3.66 6.40
C ASN A 94 1.72 4.17 5.12
N TYR A 95 0.49 3.76 4.86
CA TYR A 95 -0.30 4.36 3.80
C TYR A 95 -1.76 4.49 4.20
N SER A 96 -2.40 5.52 3.67
CA SER A 96 -3.84 5.68 3.74
C SER A 96 -4.38 5.76 2.32
N GLY A 97 -5.50 5.11 2.06
CA GLY A 97 -6.06 5.08 0.72
C GLY A 97 -7.53 4.73 0.69
N VAL A 98 -8.08 4.78 -0.51
CA VAL A 98 -9.47 4.44 -0.79
C VAL A 98 -9.50 3.31 -1.80
N SER A 99 -10.45 2.39 -1.63
CA SER A 99 -10.81 1.41 -2.66
C SER A 99 -12.31 1.44 -2.90
N THR A 100 -12.74 1.28 -4.14
CA THR A 100 -14.13 0.92 -4.46
C THR A 100 -14.39 -0.53 -4.06
N VAL A 101 -15.56 -0.82 -3.49
CA VAL A 101 -16.00 -2.19 -3.19
C VAL A 101 -16.62 -2.80 -4.45
N SER A 102 -15.85 -3.65 -5.12
CA SER A 102 -16.36 -4.50 -6.21
C SER A 102 -16.95 -5.81 -5.67
N GLU A 103 -17.68 -6.54 -6.51
CA GLU A 103 -18.19 -7.87 -6.16
C GLU A 103 -17.07 -8.83 -5.75
N ASP A 104 -15.93 -8.80 -6.46
CA ASP A 104 -14.78 -9.64 -6.12
C ASP A 104 -14.11 -9.22 -4.81
N LEU A 105 -14.04 -7.92 -4.53
CA LEU A 105 -13.51 -7.44 -3.25
C LEU A 105 -14.45 -7.81 -2.08
N ALA A 106 -15.76 -7.68 -2.28
CA ALA A 106 -16.75 -8.12 -1.30
C ALA A 106 -16.65 -9.64 -1.03
N ALA A 107 -16.44 -10.45 -2.07
CA ALA A 107 -16.25 -11.90 -1.94
C ALA A 107 -15.03 -12.25 -1.09
N ILE A 108 -13.91 -11.53 -1.25
CA ILE A 108 -12.71 -11.67 -0.40
C ILE A 108 -13.07 -11.47 1.08
N PHE A 109 -13.80 -10.41 1.40
CA PHE A 109 -14.20 -10.13 2.79
C PHE A 109 -15.19 -11.14 3.37
N GLN A 110 -15.89 -11.89 2.51
CA GLN A 110 -16.75 -13.02 2.88
C GLN A 110 -16.00 -14.36 2.96
N GLY A 111 -14.66 -14.34 2.88
CA GLY A 111 -13.82 -15.54 2.98
C GLY A 111 -13.68 -16.33 1.67
N GLN A 112 -13.98 -15.70 0.53
CA GLN A 112 -13.76 -16.28 -0.79
C GLN A 112 -12.51 -15.65 -1.42
N PRO A 113 -11.32 -16.23 -1.20
CA PRO A 113 -10.08 -15.65 -1.71
C PRO A 113 -10.10 -15.62 -3.24
N LYS A 114 -9.79 -14.46 -3.81
CA LYS A 114 -9.71 -14.25 -5.26
C LYS A 114 -8.56 -13.29 -5.58
N THR A 115 -8.08 -13.35 -6.82
CA THR A 115 -7.23 -12.29 -7.35
C THR A 115 -8.11 -11.17 -7.87
N VAL A 116 -7.84 -9.94 -7.43
CA VAL A 116 -8.46 -8.72 -7.93
C VAL A 116 -7.40 -7.98 -8.74
N ALA A 117 -7.75 -7.45 -9.91
CA ALA A 117 -6.81 -6.67 -10.71
C ALA A 117 -6.53 -5.28 -10.09
N PHE A 118 -5.51 -4.61 -10.58
CA PHE A 118 -5.33 -3.18 -10.28
C PHE A 118 -6.50 -2.35 -10.84
N GLY A 119 -6.67 -1.14 -10.31
CA GLY A 119 -7.62 -0.14 -10.82
C GLY A 119 -8.72 0.25 -9.84
N GLN A 120 -8.82 -0.43 -8.70
CA GLN A 120 -9.86 -0.17 -7.70
C GLN A 120 -9.39 0.72 -6.54
N SER A 121 -8.07 0.88 -6.35
CA SER A 121 -7.53 1.58 -5.19
C SER A 121 -6.38 2.53 -5.51
N THR A 122 -6.34 3.64 -4.77
CA THR A 122 -5.23 4.60 -4.76
C THR A 122 -4.91 5.00 -3.32
N MET A 123 -3.63 5.24 -3.02
CA MET A 123 -3.15 5.54 -1.68
C MET A 123 -2.01 6.57 -1.69
N SER A 124 -1.91 7.32 -0.61
CA SER A 124 -0.74 8.11 -0.24
C SER A 124 0.09 7.29 0.76
N MET A 125 1.40 7.24 0.56
CA MET A 125 2.30 6.46 1.39
C MET A 125 3.43 7.32 1.93
N ALA A 126 3.86 7.04 3.16
CA ALA A 126 5.01 7.64 3.80
C ALA A 126 5.97 6.55 4.29
N PHE A 127 7.25 6.92 4.31
CA PHE A 127 8.31 6.13 4.92
C PHE A 127 9.03 6.97 5.95
N GLU A 128 9.46 6.34 7.04
CA GLU A 128 10.39 6.91 8.01
C GLU A 128 11.59 5.96 8.13
N VAL A 129 12.79 6.53 7.99
CA VAL A 129 14.04 5.75 7.97
C VAL A 129 15.15 6.49 8.70
N GLY A 130 15.91 5.74 9.50
CA GLY A 130 17.09 6.26 10.19
C GLY A 130 18.36 6.27 9.33
N SER A 131 18.45 5.38 8.33
CA SER A 131 19.66 5.20 7.53
C SER A 131 19.85 6.34 6.50
N PRO A 132 21.04 6.97 6.45
CA PRO A 132 21.39 7.94 5.41
C PRO A 132 21.32 7.37 3.99
N ARG A 133 21.68 6.09 3.80
CA ARG A 133 21.74 5.43 2.49
C ARG A 133 20.40 5.43 1.77
N ILE A 134 19.33 5.21 2.52
CA ILE A 134 17.96 5.10 2.01
C ILE A 134 17.11 6.33 2.38
N LYS A 135 17.72 7.42 2.84
CA LYS A 135 17.01 8.60 3.34
C LYS A 135 16.10 9.27 2.31
N ALA A 136 16.35 9.03 1.02
CA ALA A 136 15.45 9.43 -0.04
C ALA A 136 14.01 8.90 0.12
N LEU A 137 13.81 7.78 0.83
CA LEU A 137 12.48 7.26 1.19
C LEU A 137 11.67 8.28 2.01
N GLU A 138 12.28 8.87 3.02
CA GLU A 138 11.62 9.85 3.91
C GLU A 138 11.54 11.24 3.27
N ASN A 139 12.52 11.60 2.43
CA ASN A 139 12.60 12.92 1.80
C ASN A 139 11.82 13.02 0.47
N SER A 140 10.90 12.11 0.19
CA SER A 140 10.13 12.07 -1.06
C SER A 140 8.64 11.87 -0.78
N ASN A 141 7.81 12.26 -1.75
CA ASN A 141 6.38 11.98 -1.74
C ASN A 141 6.08 10.71 -2.55
N TRP A 142 5.18 9.87 -2.04
CA TRP A 142 4.85 8.58 -2.64
C TRP A 142 3.36 8.40 -2.77
N VAL A 143 2.97 7.84 -3.91
CA VAL A 143 1.62 7.36 -4.15
C VAL A 143 1.67 5.93 -4.63
N GLY A 144 0.57 5.20 -4.47
CA GLY A 144 0.48 3.86 -4.98
C GLY A 144 -0.92 3.46 -5.39
N ASN A 145 -0.99 2.31 -6.02
CA ASN A 145 -2.22 1.59 -6.32
C ASN A 145 -2.06 0.12 -5.94
N GLY A 146 -3.09 -0.45 -5.36
CA GLY A 146 -3.07 -1.78 -4.76
C GLY A 146 -3.94 -2.78 -5.52
N ARG A 147 -3.66 -4.06 -5.28
CA ARG A 147 -4.50 -5.19 -5.70
C ARG A 147 -4.43 -6.33 -4.69
N PHE A 148 -5.41 -7.22 -4.75
CA PHE A 148 -5.34 -8.52 -4.08
C PHE A 148 -4.85 -9.59 -5.05
N LYS A 149 -3.96 -10.46 -4.59
CA LYS A 149 -3.40 -11.55 -5.39
C LYS A 149 -3.47 -12.85 -4.61
N LEU A 150 -4.21 -13.81 -5.13
CA LEU A 150 -4.23 -15.17 -4.58
C LEU A 150 -3.04 -15.95 -5.14
N GLU A 151 -2.18 -16.46 -4.27
CA GLU A 151 -1.06 -17.32 -4.62
C GLU A 151 -1.09 -18.56 -3.74
N GLY A 152 -1.44 -19.71 -4.34
CA GLY A 152 -1.75 -20.91 -3.56
C GLY A 152 -2.98 -20.69 -2.69
N ASP A 153 -2.85 -20.97 -1.41
CA ASP A 153 -3.87 -20.77 -0.37
C ASP A 153 -3.77 -19.40 0.33
N LYS A 154 -2.77 -18.58 -0.03
CA LYS A 154 -2.50 -17.29 0.60
C LYS A 154 -2.99 -16.13 -0.23
N LEU A 155 -3.66 -15.20 0.44
CA LEU A 155 -4.05 -13.93 -0.14
C LEU A 155 -2.99 -12.87 0.17
N TRP A 156 -2.58 -12.13 -0.85
CA TRP A 156 -1.58 -11.08 -0.75
C TRP A 156 -2.15 -9.74 -1.17
N VAL A 157 -1.76 -8.67 -0.50
CA VAL A 157 -1.85 -7.31 -1.04
C VAL A 157 -0.57 -7.03 -1.80
N GLU A 158 -0.67 -6.56 -3.04
CA GLU A 158 0.45 -6.05 -3.83
C GLU A 158 0.19 -4.58 -4.16
N VAL A 159 1.10 -3.70 -3.75
CA VAL A 159 1.07 -2.26 -4.00
C VAL A 159 2.21 -1.88 -4.93
N ARG A 160 1.87 -1.19 -6.02
CA ARG A 160 2.84 -0.55 -6.91
C ARG A 160 3.03 0.88 -6.44
N ILE A 161 4.26 1.23 -6.10
CA ILE A 161 4.62 2.51 -5.51
C ILE A 161 5.36 3.34 -6.55
N ALA A 162 4.94 4.59 -6.70
CA ALA A 162 5.62 5.59 -7.50
C ALA A 162 6.05 6.77 -6.63
N GLN A 163 7.21 7.33 -6.96
CA GLN A 163 7.64 8.62 -6.46
C GLN A 163 6.90 9.71 -7.22
N VAL A 164 6.41 10.72 -6.50
CA VAL A 164 5.93 11.96 -7.09
C VAL A 164 7.14 12.85 -7.38
N VAL A 165 7.33 13.22 -8.65
CA VAL A 165 8.41 14.11 -9.11
C VAL A 165 7.78 15.42 -9.54
N ALA A 166 8.24 16.52 -8.94
CA ALA A 166 7.76 17.86 -9.26
C ALA A 166 8.03 18.20 -10.75
N SER A 167 7.12 18.98 -11.33
CA SER A 167 7.37 19.58 -12.65
C SER A 167 8.57 20.54 -12.59
N GLN A 168 9.32 20.60 -13.67
CA GLN A 168 10.38 21.60 -13.88
C GLN A 168 10.03 22.57 -15.02
N ASP A 169 8.82 22.45 -15.57
CA ASP A 169 8.33 23.38 -16.58
C ASP A 169 8.16 24.76 -15.94
N MET A 170 8.64 25.79 -16.63
CA MET A 170 8.34 27.17 -16.31
C MET A 170 7.13 27.58 -17.15
N ASP A 171 6.10 28.15 -16.50
CA ASP A 171 4.96 28.76 -17.18
C ASP A 171 5.38 29.98 -18.03
#